data_AF-A0A7C0Y234-F1
#
_entry.id   AF-A0A7C0Y234-F1
#
_cell.length_a   1.000
_cell.length_b   1.000
_cell.length_c   1.000
_cell.angle_alpha   90.00
_cell.angle_beta   90.00
_cell.angle_gamma   90.00
#
_symmetry.space_group_name_H-M   'P 1'
#
loop_
_entity.id
_entity.type
_entity.pdbx_description
1 polymer ?
#
loop_
_entity_poly.entity_id
_entity_poly.type
_entity_poly.pdbx_seq_one_letter_code
_entity_poly.pdbx_strand_id
1 'polypeptide(L)'
;MKYPSKQVLKNFYGFLFSGKLSKAEAALKRIQKRYKFKDSDEYYKALYGIYYVYVSDDRDSYLFHLLRRYLNGESKGALKKSFKELLEASYDPPSDFIRAWLDLVSLLDSLPKPHRLRKSS
;
A
#
# COMPACT_ATOMS: atom_id res chain seq x y z
N MET A 1 19.34 3.50 -6.89
CA MET A 1 17.87 3.73 -6.98
C MET A 1 17.34 3.89 -5.57
N LYS A 2 16.65 5.01 -5.26
CA LYS A 2 16.14 5.30 -3.90
C LYS A 2 14.85 4.53 -3.55
N TYR A 3 14.04 4.11 -4.53
CA TYR A 3 12.75 3.45 -4.30
C TYR A 3 12.57 2.17 -5.14
N PRO A 4 11.69 1.24 -4.70
CA PRO A 4 11.33 0.06 -5.47
C PRO A 4 10.78 0.38 -6.85
N SER A 5 11.08 -0.46 -7.83
CA SER A 5 10.48 -0.31 -9.15
C SER A 5 8.99 -0.67 -9.11
N LYS A 6 8.20 -0.13 -10.06
CA LYS A 6 6.78 -0.47 -10.20
C LYS A 6 6.55 -1.99 -10.26
N GLN A 7 7.41 -2.73 -10.96
CA GLN A 7 7.30 -4.19 -11.05
C GLN A 7 7.50 -4.89 -9.70
N VAL A 8 8.46 -4.41 -8.90
CA VAL A 8 8.71 -4.96 -7.57
C VAL A 8 7.51 -4.72 -6.65
N LEU A 9 6.95 -3.50 -6.68
CA LEU A 9 5.75 -3.16 -5.90
C LEU A 9 4.51 -3.94 -6.37
N LYS A 10 4.32 -4.08 -7.69
CA LYS A 10 3.23 -4.90 -8.26
C LYS A 10 3.31 -6.35 -7.77
N ASN A 11 4.51 -6.93 -7.72
CA ASN A 11 4.69 -8.30 -7.22
C ASN A 11 4.32 -8.40 -5.73
N PHE A 12 4.79 -7.46 -4.91
CA PHE A 12 4.47 -7.41 -3.48
C PHE A 12 2.96 -7.27 -3.24
N TYR A 13 2.33 -6.22 -3.77
CA TYR A 13 0.89 -6.00 -3.62
C TYR A 13 0.06 -7.09 -4.29
N GLY A 14 0.52 -7.63 -5.42
CA GLY A 14 -0.12 -8.75 -6.11
C GLY A 14 -0.20 -9.99 -5.24
N PHE A 15 0.88 -10.36 -4.54
CA PHE A 15 0.85 -11.45 -3.56
C PHE A 15 -0.07 -11.13 -2.38
N LEU A 16 0.03 -9.92 -1.84
CA LEU A 16 -0.77 -9.49 -0.69
C LEU A 16 -2.27 -9.58 -0.98
N PHE A 17 -2.70 -8.91 -2.06
CA PHE A 17 -4.11 -8.85 -2.45
C PHE A 17 -4.63 -10.20 -2.94
N SER A 18 -3.79 -11.08 -3.49
CA SER A 18 -4.17 -12.46 -3.82
C SER A 18 -4.25 -13.42 -2.62
N GLY A 19 -3.90 -12.98 -1.41
CA GLY A 19 -3.91 -13.84 -0.21
C GLY A 19 -2.71 -14.75 -0.06
N LYS A 20 -1.67 -14.54 -0.86
CA LYS A 20 -0.41 -15.28 -0.77
C LYS A 20 0.50 -14.62 0.29
N LEU A 21 0.06 -14.58 1.54
CA LEU A 21 0.65 -13.76 2.61
C LEU A 21 2.14 -14.07 2.86
N SER A 22 2.53 -15.35 2.91
CA SER A 22 3.94 -15.74 3.05
C SER A 22 4.81 -15.25 1.88
N LYS A 23 4.26 -15.22 0.65
CA LYS A 23 4.96 -14.67 -0.53
C LYS A 23 5.03 -13.15 -0.49
N ALA A 24 4.01 -12.49 0.06
CA ALA A 24 3.99 -11.05 0.25
C ALA A 24 5.04 -10.63 1.30
N GLU A 25 5.13 -11.34 2.43
CA GLU A 25 6.15 -11.12 3.46
C GLU A 25 7.55 -11.33 2.91
N ALA A 26 7.79 -12.43 2.19
CA ALA A 26 9.07 -12.68 1.53
C ALA A 26 9.41 -11.62 0.47
N ALA A 27 8.41 -11.09 -0.26
CA ALA A 27 8.61 -9.98 -1.17
C ALA A 27 9.00 -8.68 -0.44
N LEU A 28 8.35 -8.38 0.69
CA LEU A 28 8.66 -7.22 1.53
C LEU A 28 10.08 -7.29 2.11
N LYS A 29 10.48 -8.44 2.68
CA LYS A 29 11.87 -8.68 3.15
C LYS A 29 12.90 -8.53 2.02
N ARG A 30 12.58 -9.01 0.81
CA ARG A 30 13.44 -8.81 -0.37
C ARG A 30 13.53 -7.34 -0.79
N ILE A 31 12.44 -6.58 -0.70
CA ILE A 31 12.44 -5.13 -0.94
C ILE A 31 13.37 -4.45 0.06
N GLN A 32 13.22 -4.74 1.36
CA GLN A 32 14.08 -4.20 2.40
C GLN A 32 15.57 -4.42 2.09
N LYS A 33 15.95 -5.68 1.84
CA LYS A 33 17.34 -6.07 1.55
C LYS A 33 17.88 -5.45 0.27
N ARG A 34 17.11 -5.51 -0.83
CA ARG A 34 17.55 -5.06 -2.16
C ARG A 34 17.75 -3.55 -2.23
N TYR A 35 16.88 -2.80 -1.56
CA TYR A 35 16.91 -1.34 -1.54
C TYR A 35 17.64 -0.76 -0.32
N LYS A 36 18.21 -1.63 0.53
CA LYS A 36 18.97 -1.27 1.74
C LYS A 36 18.16 -0.39 2.70
N PHE A 37 16.86 -0.65 2.81
CA PHE A 37 16.03 0.06 3.77
C PHE A 37 16.35 -0.37 5.20
N LYS A 38 16.59 0.61 6.06
CA LYS A 38 16.57 0.49 7.52
C LYS A 38 15.12 0.49 8.00
N ASP A 39 14.89 -0.03 9.20
CA ASP A 39 13.55 0.02 9.81
C ASP A 39 13.07 1.45 10.09
N SER A 40 14.01 2.40 10.17
CA SER A 40 13.72 3.83 10.29
C SER A 40 13.27 4.49 8.98
N ASP A 41 13.43 3.84 7.82
CA ASP A 41 13.11 4.46 6.53
C ASP A 41 11.59 4.58 6.32
N GLU A 42 11.14 5.81 6.14
CA GLU A 42 9.71 6.17 6.09
C GLU A 42 8.95 5.50 4.95
N TYR A 43 9.60 5.31 3.79
CA TYR A 43 9.02 4.54 2.69
C TYR A 43 8.79 3.08 3.08
N TYR A 44 9.77 2.46 3.76
CA TYR A 44 9.66 1.06 4.18
C TYR A 44 8.65 0.89 5.31
N LYS A 45 8.60 1.83 6.27
CA LYS A 45 7.55 1.88 7.30
C LYS A 45 6.16 1.91 6.68
N ALA A 46 5.93 2.71 5.65
CA ALA A 46 4.66 2.73 4.94
C ALA A 46 4.33 1.38 4.28
N LEU A 47 5.28 0.75 3.58
CA LEU A 47 5.07 -0.58 3.00
C LEU A 47 4.75 -1.64 4.06
N TYR A 48 5.49 -1.63 5.17
CA TYR A 48 5.29 -2.54 6.29
C TYR A 48 3.95 -2.29 6.98
N GLY A 49 3.57 -1.04 7.22
CA GLY A 49 2.28 -0.65 7.77
C GLY A 49 1.11 -1.15 6.89
N ILE A 50 1.20 -0.95 5.58
CA ILE A 50 0.21 -1.48 4.62
C ILE A 50 0.13 -3.02 4.71
N TYR A 51 1.27 -3.71 4.75
CA TYR A 51 1.30 -5.16 4.93
C TYR A 51 0.64 -5.60 6.25
N TYR A 52 1.06 -4.99 7.36
CA TYR A 52 0.62 -5.33 8.70
C TYR A 52 -0.89 -5.17 8.85
N VAL A 53 -1.41 -3.99 8.52
CA VAL A 53 -2.84 -3.66 8.55
C VAL A 53 -3.67 -4.60 7.68
N TYR A 54 -3.16 -4.92 6.48
CA TYR A 54 -3.87 -5.83 5.60
C TYR A 54 -3.90 -7.26 6.15
N VAL A 55 -2.82 -7.72 6.78
CA VAL A 55 -2.72 -9.07 7.36
C VAL A 55 -3.51 -9.19 8.66
N SER A 56 -3.53 -8.14 9.49
CA SER A 56 -4.29 -8.10 10.75
C SER A 56 -5.80 -7.99 10.55
N ASP A 57 -6.27 -7.79 9.31
CA ASP A 57 -7.67 -7.51 8.98
C ASP A 57 -8.23 -6.26 9.65
N ASP A 58 -7.40 -5.24 9.87
CA ASP A 58 -7.88 -3.97 10.43
C ASP A 58 -8.77 -3.25 9.42
N ARG A 59 -10.09 -3.51 9.50
CA ARG A 59 -11.12 -3.05 8.58
C ARG A 59 -11.39 -1.56 8.66
N ASP A 60 -11.02 -0.94 9.78
CA ASP A 60 -11.20 0.49 10.06
C ASP A 60 -9.96 1.30 9.68
N SER A 61 -8.88 0.62 9.27
CA SER A 61 -7.70 1.27 8.74
C SER A 61 -7.97 2.06 7.45
N TYR A 62 -7.14 3.09 7.26
CA TYR A 62 -7.14 3.90 6.04
C TYR A 62 -7.00 3.05 4.76
N LEU A 63 -6.20 1.98 4.79
CA LEU A 63 -6.02 1.08 3.65
C LEU A 63 -7.35 0.47 3.19
N PHE A 64 -8.16 -0.07 4.11
CA PHE A 64 -9.43 -0.69 3.76
C PHE A 64 -10.45 0.34 3.26
N HIS A 65 -10.51 1.54 3.86
CA HIS A 65 -11.34 2.63 3.35
C HIS A 65 -10.93 3.05 1.93
N LEU A 66 -9.64 3.23 1.67
CA LEU A 66 -9.10 3.55 0.36
C LEU A 66 -9.47 2.49 -0.69
N LEU A 67 -9.29 1.22 -0.35
CA LEU A 67 -9.61 0.12 -1.27
C LEU A 67 -11.12 -0.01 -1.53
N ARG A 68 -11.99 0.21 -0.53
CA ARG A 68 -13.45 0.23 -0.74
C ARG A 68 -13.86 1.37 -1.66
N ARG A 69 -13.36 2.58 -1.43
CA ARG A 69 -13.61 3.74 -2.29
C ARG A 69 -13.20 3.49 -3.74
N TYR A 70 -12.01 2.93 -3.94
CA TYR A 70 -11.53 2.52 -5.26
C TYR A 70 -12.47 1.48 -5.92
N LEU A 71 -12.86 0.44 -5.18
CA LEU A 71 -13.75 -0.60 -5.71
C LEU A 71 -15.18 -0.10 -5.99
N ASN A 72 -15.60 0.99 -5.32
CA ASN A 72 -16.86 1.69 -5.57
C ASN A 72 -16.80 2.70 -6.73
N GLY A 73 -15.71 2.71 -7.50
CA GLY A 73 -15.59 3.52 -8.72
C GLY A 73 -14.93 4.88 -8.53
N GLU A 74 -14.40 5.19 -7.35
CA GLU A 74 -13.68 6.44 -7.15
C GLU A 74 -12.34 6.45 -7.94
N SER A 75 -12.08 7.55 -8.66
CA SER A 75 -10.90 7.68 -9.50
C SER A 75 -9.60 7.72 -8.68
N LYS A 76 -8.50 7.18 -9.24
CA LYS A 76 -7.16 7.30 -8.63
C LYS A 76 -6.74 8.74 -8.36
N GLY A 77 -7.19 9.70 -9.18
CA GLY A 77 -6.94 11.13 -8.98
C GLY A 77 -7.58 11.64 -7.69
N ALA A 78 -8.86 11.32 -7.48
CA ALA A 78 -9.60 11.67 -6.27
C ALA A 78 -9.01 10.99 -5.02
N LEU A 79 -8.64 9.70 -5.11
CA LEU A 79 -7.98 8.99 -4.01
C LEU A 79 -6.63 9.61 -3.61
N LYS A 80 -5.80 9.98 -4.60
CA LYS A 80 -4.52 10.66 -4.33
C LYS A 80 -4.73 12.04 -3.70
N LYS A 81 -5.72 12.80 -4.18
CA LYS A 81 -6.06 14.12 -3.64
C LYS A 81 -6.52 14.00 -2.19
N SER A 82 -7.51 13.15 -1.94
CA SER A 82 -8.05 12.90 -0.60
C SER A 82 -6.98 12.40 0.38
N PHE A 83 -6.04 11.57 -0.08
CA PHE A 83 -4.92 11.13 0.76
C PHE A 83 -4.02 12.30 1.17
N LYS A 84 -3.67 13.17 0.22
CA LYS A 84 -2.84 14.35 0.50
C LYS A 84 -3.53 15.33 1.45
N GLU A 85 -4.82 15.58 1.24
CA GLU A 85 -5.63 16.45 2.12
C GLU A 85 -5.71 15.89 3.54
N LEU A 86 -5.92 14.58 3.68
CA LEU A 86 -5.92 13.91 4.99
C LEU A 86 -4.57 14.10 5.70
N LEU A 87 -3.47 13.96 4.97
CA LEU A 87 -2.14 14.13 5.52
C LEU A 87 -1.80 15.58 5.89
N GLU A 88 -2.21 16.56 5.07
CA GLU A 88 -2.07 17.99 5.36
C GLU A 88 -2.83 18.37 6.65
N ALA A 89 -3.97 17.72 6.90
CA ALA A 89 -4.71 17.88 8.16
C ALA A 89 -4.05 17.18 9.37
N SER A 90 -3.10 16.26 9.16
CA SER A 90 -2.63 15.30 10.18
C SER A 90 -1.18 15.48 10.67
N TYR A 91 -0.59 16.68 10.56
CA TYR A 91 0.83 16.99 10.83
C TYR A 91 1.79 16.51 9.71
N ASP A 92 2.70 17.40 9.30
CA ASP A 92 3.64 17.31 8.17
C ASP A 92 4.31 15.91 8.03
N PRO A 93 3.74 15.00 7.23
CA PRO A 93 4.22 13.63 7.18
C PRO A 93 5.45 13.53 6.26
N PRO A 94 6.40 12.62 6.54
CA PRO A 94 7.59 12.49 5.72
C PRO A 94 7.25 12.20 4.25
N SER A 95 7.83 12.98 3.32
CA SER A 95 7.55 12.85 1.88
C SER A 95 7.72 11.43 1.32
N ASP A 96 8.68 10.66 1.85
CA ASP A 96 8.93 9.27 1.48
C ASP A 96 7.81 8.32 1.94
N PHE A 97 7.18 8.59 3.09
CA PHE A 97 5.99 7.88 3.55
C PHE A 97 4.82 8.12 2.59
N ILE A 98 4.56 9.39 2.25
CA ILE A 98 3.50 9.79 1.32
C ILE A 98 3.70 9.11 -0.04
N ARG A 99 4.94 9.08 -0.53
CA ARG A 99 5.27 8.48 -1.82
C ARG A 99 4.89 7.01 -1.90
N ALA A 100 5.10 6.21 -0.85
CA ALA A 100 4.75 4.80 -0.85
C ALA A 100 3.24 4.56 -1.06
N TRP A 101 2.40 5.39 -0.45
CA TRP A 101 0.95 5.34 -0.64
C TRP A 101 0.53 5.80 -2.04
N LEU A 102 1.14 6.86 -2.56
CA LEU A 102 0.88 7.32 -3.94
C LEU A 102 1.29 6.26 -4.97
N ASP A 103 2.38 5.54 -4.71
CA ASP A 103 2.82 4.42 -5.53
C ASP A 103 1.78 3.28 -5.50
N LEU A 104 1.27 2.89 -4.33
CA LEU A 104 0.14 1.95 -4.22
C LEU A 104 -1.06 2.39 -5.07
N VAL A 105 -1.54 3.62 -4.87
CA VAL A 105 -2.72 4.13 -5.60
C VAL A 105 -2.49 4.10 -7.10
N SER A 106 -1.27 4.42 -7.56
CA SER A 106 -0.93 4.39 -8.98
C SER A 106 -1.03 2.99 -9.62
N LEU A 107 -0.84 1.94 -8.81
CA LEU A 107 -0.79 0.55 -9.25
C LEU A 107 -2.15 -0.17 -9.19
N LEU A 108 -3.16 0.40 -8.53
CA LEU A 108 -4.44 -0.27 -8.24
C LEU A 108 -5.09 -0.96 -9.46
N ASP A 109 -5.13 -0.30 -10.62
CA ASP A 109 -5.72 -0.87 -11.85
C ASP A 109 -5.00 -2.14 -12.35
N SER A 110 -3.73 -2.32 -11.95
CA SER A 110 -2.89 -3.45 -12.36
C SER A 110 -2.78 -4.54 -11.29
N LEU A 111 -3.48 -4.38 -10.16
CA LEU A 111 -3.46 -5.30 -9.04
C LEU A 111 -4.72 -6.17 -9.03
N PRO A 112 -4.64 -7.41 -8.51
CA PRO A 112 -5.83 -8.22 -8.31
C PRO A 112 -6.76 -7.57 -7.28
N LYS A 113 -8.06 -7.84 -7.40
CA LYS A 113 -9.04 -7.42 -6.38
C LYS A 113 -8.63 -7.96 -5.01
N PRO A 114 -8.52 -7.13 -3.96
CA PRO A 114 -8.09 -7.57 -2.63
C PRO A 114 -8.98 -8.70 -2.09
N HIS A 115 -8.39 -9.86 -1.80
CA HIS A 115 -9.13 -11.06 -1.37
C HIS A 115 -9.93 -10.84 -0.07
N ARG A 116 -9.49 -9.93 0.80
CA ARG A 116 -10.19 -9.62 2.04
C ARG A 116 -11.43 -8.77 1.82
N LEU A 117 -11.51 -8.06 0.69
CA LEU A 117 -12.69 -7.30 0.25
C LEU A 117 -13.58 -8.10 -0.71
N ARG A 118 -13.17 -9.31 -1.10
CA ARG A 118 -14.03 -10.28 -1.78
C ARG A 118 -14.93 -10.95 -0.74
N LYS A 119 -15.93 -10.20 -0.25
CA LYS A 119 -17.20 -10.64 0.35
C LYS A 119 -17.74 -9.58 1.31
N SER A 120 -18.65 -8.77 0.78
CA SER A 120 -19.96 -8.60 1.39
C SER A 120 -20.92 -8.93 0.24
N SER A 121 -21.15 -10.24 0.06
CA SER A 121 -22.25 -10.71 -0.78
C SER A 121 -23.56 -10.48 -0.04
#